data_AF-A0A6N0I5C8-F1
#
_entry.id   AF-A0A6N0I5C8-F1
#
_cell.length_a   1.000
_cell.length_b   1.000
_cell.length_c   1.000
_cell.angle_alpha   90.00
_cell.angle_beta   90.00
_cell.angle_gamma   90.00
#
_symmetry.space_group_name_H-M   'P 1'
#
loop_
_entity.id
_entity.type
_entity.pdbx_description
1 polymer ?
#
loop_
_entity_poly.entity_id
_entity_poly.type
_entity_poly.pdbx_seq_one_letter_code
_entity_poly.pdbx_strand_id
1 'polypeptide(L)' 'MLNTVYWFKRWFLSTNHKDIGTMYFMFSIWSGLMGTGLSIIIRMELAMPGKMLE' A
#
# COMPACT_ATOMS: atom_id res chain seq x y z
N MET A 1 -20.17 -14.64 -13.39
CA MET A 1 -20.77 -13.48 -12.70
C MET A 1 -20.69 -13.61 -11.18
N LEU A 2 -21.17 -14.70 -10.59
CA LEU A 2 -21.20 -14.91 -9.14
C LEU A 2 -19.81 -14.90 -8.45
N ASN A 3 -18.78 -15.51 -9.05
CA ASN A 3 -17.44 -15.62 -8.46
C ASN A 3 -16.82 -14.23 -8.14
N THR A 4 -16.91 -13.28 -9.08
CA THR A 4 -16.44 -11.90 -8.89
C THR A 4 -17.17 -11.20 -7.73
N VAL A 5 -18.47 -11.46 -7.56
CA VAL A 5 -19.27 -10.87 -6.48
C VAL A 5 -18.91 -11.48 -5.12
N TYR A 6 -18.66 -12.79 -5.05
CA TYR A 6 -18.21 -13.46 -3.82
C TYR A 6 -16.82 -13.01 -3.37
N TRP A 7 -15.90 -12.80 -4.32
CA TRP A 7 -14.57 -12.25 -4.02
C TRP A 7 -14.68 -10.85 -3.41
N PHE A 8 -15.46 -9.95 -4.04
CA PHE A 8 -15.65 -8.60 -3.52
C PHE A 8 -16.32 -8.60 -2.13
N LYS A 9 -17.34 -9.44 -1.92
CA LYS A 9 -18.00 -9.58 -0.61
C LYS A 9 -17.02 -10.06 0.47
N ARG A 10 -16.11 -10.98 0.15
CA ARG A 10 -15.13 -11.52 1.11
C ARG A 10 -14.11 -10.48 1.57
N TRP A 11 -13.68 -9.61 0.68
CA TRP A 11 -12.66 -8.59 1.00
C TRP A 11 -13.27 -7.30 1.55
N PHE A 12 -14.39 -6.82 1.00
CA PHE A 12 -14.99 -5.53 1.41
C PHE A 12 -16.14 -5.66 2.42
N LEU A 13 -16.88 -6.76 2.42
CA LEU A 13 -18.08 -6.94 3.27
C LEU A 13 -17.97 -8.19 4.18
N SER A 14 -16.81 -8.41 4.80
CA SER A 14 -16.61 -9.44 5.83
C SER A 14 -16.66 -8.85 7.23
N THR A 15 -17.41 -9.46 8.14
CA THR A 15 -17.48 -9.11 9.58
C THR A 15 -16.49 -9.89 10.44
N ASN A 16 -15.68 -10.76 9.82
CA ASN A 16 -14.70 -11.57 10.55
C ASN A 16 -13.44 -10.75 10.85
N HIS A 17 -13.09 -10.62 12.13
CA HIS A 17 -11.91 -9.86 12.58
C HIS A 17 -10.59 -10.38 12.00
N LYS A 18 -10.51 -11.66 11.62
CA LYS A 18 -9.31 -12.23 10.98
C LYS A 18 -9.14 -11.72 9.54
N ASP A 19 -10.21 -11.59 8.79
CA ASP A 19 -10.16 -11.10 7.41
C ASP A 19 -9.89 -9.59 7.36
N ILE A 20 -10.50 -8.86 8.30
CA ILE A 20 -10.24 -7.42 8.45
C ILE A 20 -8.77 -7.21 8.85
N GLY A 21 -8.25 -7.99 9.80
CA GLY A 21 -6.86 -7.89 10.24
C GLY A 21 -5.83 -8.18 9.14
N THR A 22 -6.06 -9.19 8.31
CA THR A 22 -5.15 -9.47 7.18
C THR A 22 -5.16 -8.34 6.15
N MET A 23 -6.32 -7.73 5.90
CA MET A 23 -6.43 -6.61 4.97
C MET A 23 -5.67 -5.37 5.45
N TYR A 24 -5.75 -5.06 6.75
CA TYR A 24 -4.97 -3.97 7.35
C TYR A 24 -3.47 -4.23 7.24
N PHE A 25 -3.02 -5.45 7.53
CA PHE A 25 -1.59 -5.79 7.45
C PHE A 25 -1.04 -5.64 6.03
N MET A 26 -1.79 -6.10 5.02
CA MET A 26 -1.42 -5.94 3.60
C MET A 26 -1.33 -4.45 3.22
N PHE A 27 -2.28 -3.63 3.65
CA PHE A 27 -2.25 -2.19 3.39
C PHE A 27 -1.10 -1.47 4.11
N SER A 28 -0.82 -1.85 5.36
CA SER A 28 0.29 -1.28 6.14
C SER A 28 1.65 -1.57 5.52
N ILE A 29 1.89 -2.79 5.02
CA ILE A 29 3.14 -3.10 4.32
C ILE A 29 3.26 -2.28 3.04
N TRP A 30 2.19 -2.19 2.25
CA TRP A 30 2.22 -1.45 0.99
C TRP A 30 2.45 0.05 1.20
N SER A 31 1.73 0.66 2.13
CA SER A 31 1.90 2.07 2.47
C SER A 31 3.26 2.35 3.12
N GLY A 32 3.79 1.42 3.92
CA GLY A 32 5.15 1.49 4.47
C GLY A 32 6.21 1.50 3.37
N LEU A 33 6.12 0.60 2.40
CA LEU A 33 7.05 0.55 1.26
C LEU A 33 6.97 1.83 0.43
N MET A 34 5.76 2.31 0.11
CA MET A 34 5.57 3.59 -0.59
C MET A 34 6.16 4.78 0.20
N GLY A 35 5.94 4.84 1.51
CA GLY A 35 6.48 5.89 2.37
C GLY A 35 8.01 5.89 2.43
N THR A 36 8.63 4.71 2.51
CA THR A 36 10.10 4.59 2.48
C THR A 36 10.68 5.02 1.12
N GLY A 37 10.06 4.62 0.01
CA GLY A 37 10.47 5.02 -1.33
C GLY A 37 10.45 6.54 -1.51
N LEU A 38 9.36 7.19 -1.11
CA LEU A 38 9.24 8.65 -1.16
C LEU A 38 10.27 9.34 -0.26
N SER A 39 10.51 8.82 0.95
CA SER A 39 11.53 9.38 1.85
C SER A 39 12.92 9.31 1.25
N ILE A 40 13.27 8.20 0.58
CA ILE A 40 14.57 8.02 -0.06
C ILE A 40 14.73 8.98 -1.24
N ILE A 41 13.70 9.15 -2.07
CA ILE A 41 13.72 10.12 -3.20
C ILE A 41 14.04 11.52 -2.68
N ILE A 42 13.34 12.00 -1.65
CA ILE A 42 13.57 13.33 -1.09
C ILE A 42 14.99 13.46 -0.51
N ARG A 43 15.50 12.41 0.16
CA ARG A 43 16.86 12.39 0.70
C ARG A 43 17.93 12.41 -0.39
N MET A 44 17.71 11.72 -1.51
CA MET A 44 18.62 11.72 -2.66
C MET A 44 18.65 13.08 -3.35
N GLU A 45 17.48 13.71 -3.53
CA GLU A 45 17.38 15.08 -4.07
C GLU A 45 18.11 16.11 -3.21
N LEU A 46 18.07 15.95 -1.88
CA LEU A 46 18.79 16.84 -0.97
C LEU A 46 20.31 16.58 -0.93
N ALA A 47 20.75 15.35 -1.22
CA ALA A 47 22.17 14.97 -1.18
C ALA A 47 22.94 15.39 -2.44
N MET A 48 22.29 15.41 -3.59
CA MET A 48 22.84 15.96 -4.84
C MET A 48 21.75 16.81 -5.52
N PRO A 49 21.60 18.08 -5.12
CA PRO A 49 20.58 18.95 -5.70
C PRO A 49 20.82 19.14 -7.20
N GLY A 50 19.78 18.87 -8.00
CA GLY A 50 19.76 19.17 -9.44
C GLY A 50 20.07 18.02 -10.39
N LYS A 51 20.15 16.76 -9.94
CA LYS A 51 20.54 15.63 -10.82
C LYS A 51 19.40 14.70 -11.27
N MET A 52 18.22 14.69 -10.62
CA MET A 52 17.10 13.81 -11.02
C MET A 52 15.96 14.51 -11.76
N LEU A 53 15.88 15.84 -11.73
CA LEU A 53 14.81 16.65 -12.35
C LEU A 53 15.30 17.52 -13.53
N GLU A 54 16.52 17.29 -14.01
CA GLU A 54 17.05 17.85 -15.27
C GLU A 54 16.96 16.82 -16.41
#